data_AF-A0A956RFY3-F1
#
_entry.id   AF-A0A956RFY3-F1
#
_cell.length_a   1.000
_cell.length_b   1.000
_cell.length_c   1.000
_cell.angle_alpha   90.00
_cell.angle_beta   90.00
_cell.angle_gamma   90.00
#
_symmetry.space_group_name_H-M   'P 1'
#
loop_
_entity.id
_entity.type
_entity.pdbx_description
1 polymer ?
#
loop_
_entity_poly.entity_id
_entity_poly.type
_entity_poly.pdbx_seq_one_letter_code
_entity_poly.pdbx_strand_id
1 'polypeptide(L)'
;MNAARARYSAAPARSSERARLLLDSWGRKKIAVIKEVRSITGLGLKDTKELVESAPCVIAEDLARDEAARHREALEGVGATARVEALGGAPARGRTVRLRLMSFGSKKIQVIKEVRAITGGGLKETKELVESAPCEIIGGLAGDVALAHAQRLLDVGARVSIEAE
;
A
#
# COMPACT_ATOMS: atom_id res chain seq x y z
N MET A 1 -23.82 -23.27 -39.87
CA MET A 1 -24.22 -23.63 -38.48
C MET A 1 -23.06 -23.38 -37.54
N ASN A 2 -23.30 -22.58 -36.51
CA ASN A 2 -22.37 -22.23 -35.43
C ASN A 2 -22.01 -23.46 -34.59
N ALA A 3 -20.72 -23.78 -34.46
CA ALA A 3 -20.23 -24.81 -33.55
C ALA A 3 -19.50 -24.14 -32.39
N ALA A 4 -20.08 -24.31 -31.22
CA ALA A 4 -19.63 -23.81 -29.94
C ALA A 4 -18.18 -24.22 -29.62
N ARG A 5 -17.45 -23.31 -28.99
CA ARG A 5 -16.30 -23.68 -28.17
C ARG A 5 -16.28 -22.87 -26.87
N ALA A 6 -16.59 -23.62 -25.82
CA ALA A 6 -16.02 -23.55 -24.48
C ALA A 6 -16.01 -22.18 -23.80
N ARG A 7 -16.94 -22.06 -22.84
CA ARG A 7 -16.79 -21.26 -21.64
C ARG A 7 -15.43 -21.56 -21.01
N TYR A 8 -14.50 -20.62 -21.10
CA TYR A 8 -13.36 -20.59 -20.19
C TYR A 8 -13.79 -19.76 -18.97
N SER A 9 -14.25 -20.48 -17.95
CA SER A 9 -14.23 -19.96 -16.59
C SER A 9 -12.76 -19.95 -16.17
N ALA A 10 -12.16 -18.76 -16.13
CA ALA A 10 -11.08 -18.48 -15.19
C ALA A 10 -11.61 -17.42 -14.24
N ALA A 11 -12.13 -17.88 -13.10
CA ALA A 11 -12.14 -17.05 -11.91
C ALA A 11 -10.68 -16.60 -11.67
N PRO A 12 -10.34 -15.31 -11.70
CA PRO A 12 -9.00 -14.92 -11.34
C PRO A 12 -8.90 -15.08 -9.83
N ALA A 13 -7.91 -15.87 -9.42
CA ALA A 13 -7.43 -15.93 -8.07
C ALA A 13 -7.33 -14.51 -7.50
N ARG A 14 -7.92 -14.34 -6.32
CA ARG A 14 -7.93 -13.12 -5.51
C ARG A 14 -6.50 -12.83 -5.03
N SER A 15 -5.62 -12.40 -5.94
CA SER A 15 -4.27 -11.94 -5.62
C SER A 15 -4.40 -10.50 -5.16
N SER A 16 -4.20 -10.28 -3.87
CA SER A 16 -4.41 -9.02 -3.14
C SER A 16 -3.32 -7.98 -3.41
N GLU A 17 -2.92 -7.83 -4.66
CA GLU A 17 -1.95 -6.82 -5.10
C GLU A 17 -2.64 -5.89 -6.09
N ARG A 18 -3.40 -4.96 -5.53
CA ARG A 18 -4.05 -3.89 -6.29
C ARG A 18 -3.01 -2.89 -6.75
N ALA A 19 -3.24 -2.31 -7.90
CA ALA A 19 -2.37 -1.30 -8.50
C ALA A 19 -3.21 -0.18 -9.10
N ARG A 20 -2.62 1.02 -9.14
CA ARG A 20 -3.12 2.12 -9.94
C ARG A 20 -2.22 2.36 -11.13
N LEU A 21 -2.84 2.73 -12.23
CA LEU A 21 -2.19 3.17 -13.45
C LEU A 21 -2.17 4.69 -13.46
N LEU A 22 -0.98 5.28 -13.49
CA LEU A 22 -0.79 6.72 -13.61
C LEU A 22 -0.25 7.06 -14.99
N LEU A 23 -0.76 8.14 -15.56
CA LEU A 23 -0.21 8.77 -16.76
C LEU A 23 0.69 9.93 -16.32
N ASP A 24 1.97 9.85 -16.63
CA ASP A 24 2.94 10.92 -16.37
C ASP A 24 2.99 11.93 -17.49
N SER A 25 2.90 11.48 -18.75
CA SER A 25 2.89 12.34 -19.92
C SER A 25 2.24 11.67 -21.11
N TRP A 26 1.52 12.42 -21.94
CA TRP A 26 0.94 11.95 -23.20
C TRP A 26 1.89 12.04 -24.41
N GLY A 27 3.12 12.49 -24.20
CA GLY A 27 4.13 12.59 -25.25
C GLY A 27 3.68 13.41 -26.47
N ARG A 28 4.09 12.99 -27.68
CA ARG A 28 3.79 13.71 -28.94
C ARG A 28 2.48 13.28 -29.60
N LYS A 29 1.94 12.11 -29.28
CA LYS A 29 0.80 11.48 -29.96
C LYS A 29 -0.50 11.59 -29.15
N LYS A 30 -0.84 12.81 -28.74
CA LYS A 30 -1.96 13.10 -27.82
C LYS A 30 -3.30 12.44 -28.20
N ILE A 31 -3.69 12.45 -29.47
CA ILE A 31 -4.95 11.84 -29.93
C ILE A 31 -4.94 10.32 -29.72
N ALA A 32 -3.80 9.66 -29.94
CA ALA A 32 -3.67 8.22 -29.74
C ALA A 32 -3.76 7.87 -28.24
N VAL A 33 -3.12 8.66 -27.39
CA VAL A 33 -3.22 8.51 -25.92
C VAL A 33 -4.64 8.72 -25.42
N ILE A 34 -5.35 9.75 -25.89
CA ILE A 34 -6.76 10.00 -25.53
C ILE A 34 -7.65 8.81 -25.92
N LYS A 35 -7.41 8.18 -27.09
CA LYS A 35 -8.19 6.99 -27.49
C LYS A 35 -7.93 5.81 -26.56
N GLU A 36 -6.68 5.58 -26.20
CA GLU A 36 -6.30 4.49 -25.30
C GLU A 36 -6.85 4.70 -23.89
N VAL A 37 -6.66 5.90 -23.32
CA VAL A 37 -7.22 6.26 -22.00
C VAL A 37 -8.73 6.16 -21.99
N ARG A 38 -9.42 6.53 -23.07
CA ARG A 38 -10.87 6.36 -23.19
C ARG A 38 -11.28 4.88 -23.21
N SER A 39 -10.50 4.03 -23.87
CA SER A 39 -10.74 2.58 -23.87
C SER A 39 -10.54 1.96 -22.50
N ILE A 40 -9.62 2.49 -21.69
CA ILE A 40 -9.34 2.02 -20.33
C ILE A 40 -10.42 2.49 -19.34
N THR A 41 -10.77 3.78 -19.39
CA THR A 41 -11.62 4.44 -18.39
C THR A 41 -13.11 4.46 -18.72
N GLY A 42 -13.47 4.30 -20.00
CA GLY A 42 -14.85 4.42 -20.48
C GLY A 42 -15.44 5.83 -20.42
N LEU A 43 -14.63 6.86 -20.09
CA LEU A 43 -15.08 8.24 -19.95
C LEU A 43 -15.49 8.89 -21.28
N GLY A 44 -16.20 10.02 -21.19
CA GLY A 44 -16.55 10.84 -22.35
C GLY A 44 -15.30 11.47 -23.01
N LEU A 45 -15.42 11.89 -24.28
CA LEU A 45 -14.30 12.52 -25.01
C LEU A 45 -13.79 13.78 -24.32
N LYS A 46 -14.70 14.56 -23.71
CA LYS A 46 -14.38 15.78 -22.96
C LYS A 46 -13.59 15.44 -21.69
N ASP A 47 -14.14 14.57 -20.85
CA ASP A 47 -13.53 14.19 -19.57
C ASP A 47 -12.19 13.49 -19.77
N THR A 48 -12.08 12.65 -20.81
CA THR A 48 -10.81 11.99 -21.15
C THR A 48 -9.74 13.01 -21.56
N LYS A 49 -10.12 14.03 -22.33
CA LYS A 49 -9.18 15.07 -22.76
C LYS A 49 -8.69 15.88 -21.56
N GLU A 50 -9.59 16.28 -20.67
CA GLU A 50 -9.25 17.01 -19.44
C GLU A 50 -8.36 16.14 -18.52
N LEU A 51 -8.68 14.86 -18.36
CA LEU A 51 -7.89 13.93 -17.56
C LEU A 51 -6.48 13.78 -18.13
N VAL A 52 -6.36 13.49 -19.44
CA VAL A 52 -5.07 13.37 -20.11
C VAL A 52 -4.30 14.67 -19.96
N GLU A 53 -4.89 15.83 -20.26
CA GLU A 53 -4.27 17.17 -20.16
C GLU A 53 -3.82 17.56 -18.75
N SER A 54 -4.31 16.86 -17.72
CA SER A 54 -3.96 17.09 -16.32
C SER A 54 -2.80 16.20 -15.83
N ALA A 55 -2.08 15.53 -16.73
CA ALA A 55 -0.92 14.71 -16.35
C ALA A 55 0.12 15.55 -15.56
N PRO A 56 0.69 15.02 -14.46
CA PRO A 56 0.55 13.65 -13.97
C PRO A 56 -0.79 13.36 -13.29
N CYS A 57 -1.49 12.31 -13.72
CA CYS A 57 -2.84 11.95 -13.25
C CYS A 57 -3.04 10.43 -13.14
N VAL A 58 -4.05 10.03 -12.36
CA VAL A 58 -4.44 8.62 -12.22
C VAL A 58 -5.47 8.28 -13.29
N ILE A 59 -5.17 7.27 -14.10
CA ILE A 59 -6.04 6.81 -15.19
C ILE A 59 -7.04 5.77 -14.67
N ALA A 60 -6.56 4.81 -13.89
CA ALA A 60 -7.39 3.75 -13.34
C ALA A 60 -6.81 3.27 -11.99
N GLU A 61 -7.70 2.88 -11.09
CA GLU A 61 -7.38 2.38 -9.75
C GLU A 61 -7.94 0.96 -9.55
N ASP A 62 -7.49 0.29 -8.48
CA ASP A 62 -7.92 -1.07 -8.11
C ASP A 62 -7.68 -2.16 -9.18
N LEU A 63 -6.79 -1.90 -10.13
CA LEU A 63 -6.41 -2.87 -11.16
C LEU A 63 -5.60 -4.01 -10.56
N ALA A 64 -5.73 -5.21 -11.11
CA ALA A 64 -4.74 -6.26 -10.86
C ALA A 64 -3.38 -5.83 -11.44
N ARG A 65 -2.26 -6.21 -10.82
CA ARG A 65 -0.92 -5.84 -11.32
C ARG A 65 -0.70 -6.21 -12.79
N ASP A 66 -1.14 -7.40 -13.20
CA ASP A 66 -1.03 -7.85 -14.60
C ASP A 66 -1.85 -6.98 -15.56
N GLU A 67 -3.03 -6.56 -15.11
CA GLU A 67 -3.92 -5.69 -15.89
C GLU A 67 -3.36 -4.26 -15.98
N ALA A 68 -2.88 -3.71 -14.87
CA ALA A 68 -2.19 -2.42 -14.85
C ALA A 68 -0.92 -2.42 -15.73
N ALA A 69 -0.15 -3.51 -15.73
CA ALA A 69 1.02 -3.66 -16.58
C ALA A 69 0.65 -3.69 -18.07
N ARG A 70 -0.40 -4.43 -18.45
CA ARG A 70 -0.91 -4.46 -19.83
C ARG A 70 -1.38 -3.08 -20.29
N HIS A 71 -2.10 -2.36 -19.45
CA HIS A 71 -2.55 -1.01 -19.79
C HIS A 71 -1.41 0.00 -19.87
N ARG A 72 -0.38 -0.12 -19.00
CA ARG A 72 0.86 0.67 -19.11
C ARG A 72 1.53 0.42 -20.46
N GLU A 73 1.73 -0.83 -20.85
CA GLU A 73 2.37 -1.18 -22.13
C GLU A 73 1.59 -0.65 -23.34
N ALA A 74 0.26 -0.71 -23.30
CA ALA A 74 -0.59 -0.13 -24.35
C ALA A 74 -0.42 1.39 -24.46
N LEU A 75 -0.39 2.11 -23.33
CA LEU A 75 -0.16 3.56 -23.27
C LEU A 75 1.25 3.93 -23.77
N GLU A 76 2.28 3.18 -23.36
CA GLU A 76 3.65 3.37 -23.83
C GLU A 76 3.79 3.08 -25.33
N GLY A 77 3.10 2.07 -25.84
CA GLY A 77 3.06 1.73 -27.27
C GLY A 77 2.51 2.85 -28.15
N VAL A 78 1.61 3.68 -27.62
CA VAL A 78 1.11 4.89 -28.32
C VAL A 78 1.92 6.14 -28.03
N GLY A 79 2.98 6.05 -27.24
CA GLY A 79 3.95 7.12 -26.97
C GLY A 79 3.67 7.97 -25.74
N ALA A 80 2.84 7.49 -24.81
CA ALA A 80 2.72 8.06 -23.47
C ALA A 80 3.81 7.51 -22.54
N THR A 81 4.05 8.21 -21.43
CA THR A 81 4.76 7.68 -20.27
C THR A 81 3.73 7.38 -19.20
N ALA A 82 3.62 6.11 -18.82
CA ALA A 82 2.72 5.67 -17.77
C ALA A 82 3.49 4.83 -16.75
N ARG A 83 3.07 4.84 -15.50
CA ARG A 83 3.65 4.00 -14.45
C ARG A 83 2.58 3.25 -13.70
N VAL A 84 2.94 2.06 -13.24
CA VAL A 84 2.11 1.25 -12.35
C VAL A 84 2.63 1.45 -10.94
N GLU A 85 1.77 1.95 -10.07
CA GLU A 85 2.06 2.05 -8.65
C GLU A 85 1.21 1.02 -7.93
N ALA A 86 1.85 0.22 -7.06
CA ALA A 86 1.10 -0.66 -6.19
C ALA A 86 0.21 0.23 -5.30
N LEU A 87 -1.10 0.08 -5.43
CA LEU A 87 -2.04 0.72 -4.53
C LEU A 87 -1.86 -0.07 -3.24
N GLY A 88 -1.15 0.53 -2.29
CA GLY A 88 -0.62 -0.12 -1.09
C GLY A 88 -1.46 -1.31 -0.67
N GLY A 89 -0.99 -2.51 -1.04
CA GLY A 89 -1.56 -3.71 -0.49
C GLY A 89 -1.49 -3.59 1.02
N ALA A 90 -2.51 -4.10 1.72
CA ALA A 90 -2.33 -4.46 3.11
C ALA A 90 -0.93 -5.08 3.29
N PRO A 91 -0.18 -4.70 4.33
CA PRO A 91 1.22 -5.09 4.50
C PRO A 91 1.37 -6.56 4.16
N ALA A 92 2.30 -6.87 3.23
CA ALA A 92 2.51 -8.19 2.64
C ALA A 92 2.09 -9.30 3.61
N ARG A 93 0.92 -9.92 3.36
CA ARG A 93 0.35 -10.93 4.25
C ARG A 93 1.41 -12.03 4.41
N GLY A 94 2.07 -12.06 5.58
CA GLY A 94 3.15 -12.99 5.90
C GLY A 94 4.49 -12.38 6.33
N ARG A 95 4.72 -11.07 6.21
CA ARG A 95 5.86 -10.41 6.87
C ARG A 95 5.42 -9.89 8.22
N THR A 96 5.68 -10.69 9.25
CA THR A 96 5.61 -10.20 10.61
C THR A 96 6.76 -9.23 10.87
N VAL A 97 6.53 -8.26 11.74
CA VAL A 97 7.52 -7.30 12.16
C VAL A 97 7.59 -7.30 13.68
N ARG A 98 8.74 -6.91 14.21
CA ARG A 98 8.96 -6.78 15.65
C ARG A 98 9.06 -5.31 16.02
N LEU A 99 8.36 -4.95 17.10
CA LEU A 99 8.33 -3.62 17.66
C LEU A 99 9.29 -3.54 18.83
N ARG A 100 10.33 -2.71 18.71
CA ARG A 100 11.39 -2.53 19.71
C ARG A 100 11.30 -1.15 20.36
N LEU A 101 11.36 -1.10 21.68
CA LEU A 101 11.51 0.15 22.43
C LEU A 101 13.00 0.51 22.49
N MET A 102 13.36 1.69 21.99
CA MET A 102 14.73 2.22 22.11
C MET A 102 14.90 3.12 23.33
N SER A 103 13.90 3.92 23.65
CA SER A 103 13.90 4.81 24.81
C SER A 103 12.47 5.16 25.21
N PHE A 104 12.20 5.31 26.50
CA PHE A 104 10.88 5.66 27.02
C PHE A 104 10.68 7.17 27.26
N GLY A 105 11.68 7.99 26.92
CA GLY A 105 11.62 9.44 27.09
C GLY A 105 11.30 9.87 28.54
N SER A 106 10.63 11.01 28.70
CA SER A 106 10.34 11.60 30.01
C SER A 106 9.03 11.10 30.64
N LYS A 107 8.10 10.54 29.85
CA LYS A 107 6.75 10.16 30.31
C LYS A 107 6.63 8.65 30.56
N LYS A 108 7.57 8.11 31.32
CA LYS A 108 7.74 6.68 31.61
C LYS A 108 6.44 5.96 32.01
N ILE A 109 5.60 6.56 32.84
CA ILE A 109 4.32 5.95 33.27
C ILE A 109 3.35 5.78 32.09
N GLN A 110 3.31 6.72 31.15
CA GLN A 110 2.46 6.62 29.95
C GLN A 110 2.99 5.54 29.01
N VAL A 111 4.32 5.46 28.84
CA VAL A 111 4.96 4.39 28.07
C VAL A 111 4.63 3.02 28.66
N ILE A 112 4.74 2.86 29.99
CA ILE A 112 4.40 1.59 30.67
C ILE A 112 2.93 1.22 30.44
N LYS A 113 2.00 2.19 30.46
CA LYS A 113 0.57 1.92 30.19
C LYS A 113 0.34 1.44 28.76
N GLU A 114 0.94 2.09 27.77
CA GLU A 114 0.81 1.71 26.37
C GLU A 114 1.48 0.36 26.10
N VAL A 115 2.72 0.15 26.57
CA VAL A 115 3.42 -1.14 26.43
C VAL A 115 2.63 -2.28 27.09
N ARG A 116 2.00 -2.01 28.25
CA ARG A 116 1.12 -2.98 28.91
C ARG A 116 -0.15 -3.28 28.09
N ALA A 117 -0.74 -2.26 27.48
CA ALA A 117 -1.91 -2.43 26.61
C ALA A 117 -1.58 -3.23 25.34
N ILE A 118 -0.34 -3.13 24.86
CA ILE A 118 0.15 -3.85 23.67
C ILE A 118 0.50 -5.31 24.00
N THR A 119 1.21 -5.54 25.11
CA THR A 119 1.76 -6.87 25.47
C THR A 119 0.82 -7.70 26.36
N GLY A 120 -0.15 -7.06 27.02
CA GLY A 120 -1.05 -7.70 27.98
C GLY A 120 -0.39 -8.08 29.32
N GLY A 121 0.87 -7.68 29.57
CA GLY A 121 1.63 -8.09 30.74
C GLY A 121 1.21 -7.45 32.09
N GLY A 122 1.84 -7.90 33.17
CA GLY A 122 1.71 -7.31 34.50
C GLY A 122 2.42 -5.96 34.65
N LEU A 123 2.01 -5.14 35.63
CA LEU A 123 2.62 -3.83 35.89
C LEU A 123 4.12 -3.94 36.21
N LYS A 124 4.51 -4.98 36.96
CA LYS A 124 5.91 -5.24 37.34
C LYS A 124 6.75 -5.63 36.12
N GLU A 125 6.29 -6.61 35.35
CA GLU A 125 6.96 -7.11 34.14
C GLU A 125 7.11 -5.99 33.10
N THR A 126 6.05 -5.21 32.87
CA THR A 126 6.09 -4.10 31.91
C THR A 126 7.06 -3.01 32.34
N LYS A 127 7.12 -2.71 33.64
CA LYS A 127 8.07 -1.72 34.18
C LYS A 127 9.51 -2.18 33.97
N GLU A 128 9.82 -3.43 34.32
CA GLU A 128 11.16 -4.01 34.14
C GLU A 128 11.54 -4.07 32.65
N LEU A 129 10.61 -4.44 31.78
CA LEU A 129 10.80 -4.46 30.33
C LEU A 129 11.11 -3.06 29.78
N VAL A 130 10.29 -2.05 30.11
CA VAL A 130 10.49 -0.66 29.69
C VAL A 130 11.79 -0.06 30.26
N GLU A 131 12.17 -0.41 31.49
CA GLU A 131 13.42 0.01 32.11
C GLU A 131 14.66 -0.61 31.46
N SER A 132 14.50 -1.75 30.78
CA SER A 132 15.57 -2.47 30.08
C SER A 132 15.77 -2.01 28.63
N ALA A 133 15.30 -0.81 28.27
CA ALA A 133 15.48 -0.26 26.93
C ALA A 133 16.99 -0.15 26.57
N PRO A 134 17.44 -0.66 25.40
CA PRO A 134 16.63 -1.07 24.24
C PRO A 134 16.11 -2.52 24.28
N CYS A 135 14.78 -2.70 24.40
CA CYS A 135 14.11 -4.00 24.59
C CYS A 135 13.05 -4.27 23.50
N GLU A 136 12.77 -5.55 23.23
CA GLU A 136 11.65 -5.94 22.36
C GLU A 136 10.33 -5.81 23.13
N ILE A 137 9.34 -5.12 22.53
CA ILE A 137 8.00 -5.03 23.10
C ILE A 137 7.19 -6.25 22.69
N ILE A 138 7.08 -6.48 21.39
CA ILE A 138 6.27 -7.57 20.83
C ILE A 138 6.75 -7.90 19.40
N GLY A 139 6.83 -9.18 19.09
CA GLY A 139 7.09 -9.70 17.75
C GLY A 139 5.85 -10.25 17.06
N GLY A 140 5.97 -10.69 15.81
CA GLY A 140 4.84 -11.31 15.12
C GLY A 140 3.75 -10.33 14.65
N LEU A 141 3.98 -9.01 14.70
CA LEU A 141 2.94 -8.03 14.36
C LEU A 141 2.80 -7.89 12.84
N ALA A 142 1.59 -7.67 12.35
CA ALA A 142 1.39 -7.17 11.00
C ALA A 142 1.89 -5.71 10.90
N GLY A 143 2.44 -5.31 9.76
CA GLY A 143 3.08 -4.00 9.60
C GLY A 143 2.17 -2.81 9.91
N ASP A 144 0.88 -2.90 9.59
CA ASP A 144 -0.16 -1.92 9.88
C ASP A 144 -0.43 -1.81 11.38
N VAL A 145 -0.53 -2.96 12.05
CA VAL A 145 -0.70 -3.06 13.51
C VAL A 145 0.52 -2.50 14.23
N ALA A 146 1.72 -2.82 13.76
CA ALA A 146 2.97 -2.30 14.31
C ALA A 146 3.10 -0.78 14.15
N LEU A 147 2.70 -0.22 13.00
CA LEU A 147 2.67 1.23 12.79
C LEU A 147 1.68 1.91 13.75
N ALA A 148 0.49 1.34 13.92
CA ALA A 148 -0.51 1.87 14.86
C ALA A 148 -0.02 1.85 16.31
N HIS A 149 0.66 0.78 16.73
CA HIS A 149 1.27 0.69 18.06
C HIS A 149 2.47 1.63 18.23
N ALA A 150 3.31 1.73 17.21
CA ALA A 150 4.48 2.59 17.22
C ALA A 150 4.07 4.06 17.35
N GLN A 151 3.03 4.49 16.64
CA GLN A 151 2.53 5.87 16.73
C GLN A 151 2.06 6.21 18.14
N ARG A 152 1.29 5.34 18.81
CA ARG A 152 0.85 5.57 20.19
C ARG A 152 2.02 5.72 21.17
N LEU A 153 3.08 4.95 20.96
CA LEU A 153 4.31 5.04 21.76
C LEU A 153 5.08 6.33 21.47
N LEU A 154 5.16 6.76 20.22
CA LEU A 154 5.77 8.04 19.83
C LEU A 154 5.01 9.24 20.43
N ASP A 155 3.67 9.20 20.43
CA ASP A 155 2.83 10.29 20.95
C ASP A 155 3.00 10.49 22.47
N VAL A 156 3.29 9.42 23.21
CA VAL A 156 3.65 9.50 24.64
C VAL A 156 5.13 9.85 24.87
N GLY A 157 5.92 10.00 23.80
CA GLY A 157 7.32 10.41 23.85
C GLY A 157 8.33 9.27 23.99
N ALA A 158 7.91 8.03 23.72
CA ALA A 158 8.84 6.92 23.54
C ALA A 158 9.48 6.96 22.15
N ARG A 159 10.67 6.39 22.03
CA ARG A 159 11.33 6.11 20.75
C ARG A 159 11.26 4.63 20.47
N VAL A 160 10.66 4.26 19.35
CA VAL A 160 10.45 2.87 18.93
C VAL A 160 11.02 2.63 17.54
N SER A 161 11.48 1.40 17.30
CA SER A 161 11.91 0.91 15.99
C SER A 161 11.04 -0.26 15.57
N ILE A 162 10.68 -0.30 14.29
CA ILE A 162 10.00 -1.43 13.65
C ILE A 162 11.03 -2.14 12.80
N GLU A 163 11.33 -3.40 13.13
CA GLU A 163 12.25 -4.25 12.39
C GLU A 163 11.46 -5.36 11.70
N ALA A 164 11.76 -5.63 10.42
CA ALA A 164 11.16 -6.77 9.72
C ALA A 164 11.73 -8.07 10.29
N GLU A 165 10.85 -9.05 10.47
CA GLU A 165 11.21 -10.41 10.90
C GLU A 165 11.57 -11.31 9.72
#